data_AF-A0A961DWN1-F1
#
_entry.id   AF-A0A961DWN1-F1
#
_cell.length_a   1.000
_cell.length_b   1.000
_cell.length_c   1.000
_cell.angle_alpha   90.00
_cell.angle_beta   90.00
_cell.angle_gamma   90.00
#
_symmetry.space_group_name_H-M   'P 1'
#
loop_
_entity.id
_entity.type
_entity.pdbx_description
1 polymer ?
#
loop_
_entity_poly.entity_id
_entity_poly.type
_entity_poly.pdbx_seq_one_letter_code
_entity_poly.pdbx_strand_id
1 'polypeptide(L)'
;VALHITQSYAPEATPEQTAEVLARAIAREPAGVFTDLRPDGRVAGRPAVTYTEARPGRIIRWAVLSSGPTRISIGCQSPPGREDSITAVCDDAVRSARDVGTEAGPATSNP
;
A
#
# COMPACT_ATOMS: atom_id res chain seq x y z
N VAL A 1 18.02 -1.08 2.86
CA VAL A 1 16.74 -1.11 2.09
C VAL A 1 15.83 -2.16 2.71
N ALA A 2 14.51 -2.03 2.60
CA ALA A 2 13.55 -3.01 3.10
C ALA A 2 12.19 -2.88 2.40
N LEU A 3 11.48 -4.00 2.20
CA LEU A 3 10.11 -4.04 1.72
C LEU A 3 9.18 -4.36 2.90
N HIS A 4 8.21 -3.51 3.16
CA HIS A 4 7.19 -3.71 4.20
C HIS A 4 5.86 -4.07 3.55
N ILE A 5 5.16 -5.07 4.08
CA ILE A 5 3.82 -5.44 3.60
C ILE A 5 2.93 -5.69 4.81
N THR A 6 1.78 -5.04 4.84
CA THR A 6 0.70 -5.33 5.80
C THR A 6 -0.62 -5.48 5.06
N GLN A 7 -1.51 -6.30 5.60
CA GLN A 7 -2.82 -6.54 5.04
C GLN A 7 -3.88 -6.50 6.15
N SER A 8 -5.03 -5.92 5.83
CA SER A 8 -6.17 -5.81 6.75
C SER A 8 -7.47 -6.02 5.99
N TYR A 9 -8.40 -6.75 6.59
CA TYR A 9 -9.78 -6.85 6.11
C TYR A 9 -10.48 -5.49 6.21
N ALA A 10 -10.99 -5.00 5.09
CA ALA A 10 -11.59 -3.67 4.91
C ALA A 10 -12.62 -3.69 3.75
N PRO A 11 -13.71 -4.48 3.85
CA PRO A 11 -14.64 -4.77 2.75
C PRO A 11 -15.37 -3.54 2.20
N GLU A 12 -15.55 -2.50 3.01
CA GLU A 12 -16.30 -1.30 2.64
C GLU A 12 -15.38 -0.11 2.33
N ALA A 13 -14.06 -0.26 2.49
CA ALA A 13 -13.14 0.87 2.39
C ALA A 13 -12.86 1.21 0.93
N THR A 14 -13.34 2.37 0.49
CA THR A 14 -12.95 2.94 -0.81
C THR A 14 -11.53 3.54 -0.72
N PRO A 15 -10.85 3.76 -1.86
CA PRO A 15 -9.60 4.52 -1.90
C PRO A 15 -9.73 5.92 -1.27
N GLU A 16 -10.83 6.62 -1.52
CA GLU A 16 -11.11 7.95 -0.98
C GLU A 16 -11.25 7.91 0.54
N GLN A 17 -12.04 6.99 1.07
CA GLN A 17 -12.18 6.80 2.53
C GLN A 17 -10.85 6.43 3.17
N THR A 18 -10.05 5.60 2.50
CA THR A 18 -8.69 5.26 2.95
C THR A 18 -7.80 6.50 2.98
N ALA A 19 -7.84 7.32 1.93
CA ALA A 19 -7.08 8.56 1.87
C ALA A 19 -7.51 9.56 2.94
N GLU A 20 -8.81 9.69 3.23
CA GLU A 20 -9.31 10.54 4.31
C GLU A 20 -8.85 10.07 5.69
N VAL A 21 -8.88 8.75 5.95
CA VAL A 21 -8.36 8.17 7.20
C VAL A 21 -6.87 8.46 7.33
N LEU A 22 -6.10 8.28 6.25
CA LEU A 22 -4.67 8.59 6.22
C LEU A 22 -4.41 10.08 6.43
N ALA A 23 -5.17 10.97 5.78
CA ALA A 23 -5.03 12.41 5.95
C ALA A 23 -5.25 12.83 7.41
N ARG A 24 -6.28 12.29 8.07
CA ARG A 24 -6.53 12.53 9.50
C ARG A 24 -5.42 11.97 10.40
N ALA A 25 -4.83 10.84 10.05
CA ALA A 25 -3.69 10.28 10.78
C ALA A 25 -2.44 11.14 10.62
N ILE A 26 -2.09 11.51 9.38
CA ILE A 26 -0.95 12.36 9.04
C ILE A 26 -1.05 13.72 9.73
N ALA A 27 -2.24 14.32 9.79
CA ALA A 27 -2.46 15.62 10.45
C ALA A 27 -2.16 15.62 11.96
N ARG A 28 -2.08 14.44 12.61
CA ARG A 28 -1.74 14.30 14.03
C ARG A 28 -0.25 14.11 14.29
N GLU A 29 0.55 13.96 13.23
CA GLU A 29 1.97 13.67 13.31
C GLU A 29 2.80 14.96 13.15
N PRO A 30 4.06 14.97 13.60
CA PRO A 30 4.97 16.09 13.36
C PRO A 30 5.10 16.41 11.87
N ALA A 31 5.20 17.69 11.51
CA ALA A 31 5.34 18.10 10.12
C ALA A 31 6.57 17.45 9.45
N GLY A 32 6.40 17.01 8.20
CA GLY A 32 7.46 16.39 7.41
C GLY A 32 7.70 14.90 7.69
N VAL A 33 7.06 14.32 8.72
CA VAL A 33 7.12 12.88 9.00
C VAL A 33 6.37 12.07 7.94
N PHE A 34 5.17 12.52 7.56
CA PHE A 34 4.42 11.95 6.45
C PHE A 34 4.08 13.08 5.46
N THR A 35 4.36 12.86 4.18
CA THR A 35 4.19 13.85 3.10
C THR A 35 3.59 13.22 1.86
N ASP A 36 3.29 14.04 0.86
CA ASP A 36 2.95 13.61 -0.50
C ASP A 36 1.78 12.62 -0.59
N LEU A 37 0.76 12.80 0.26
CA LEU A 37 -0.46 12.01 0.18
C LEU A 37 -1.16 12.28 -1.16
N ARG A 38 -1.36 11.23 -1.95
CA ARG A 38 -2.12 11.25 -3.21
C ARG A 38 -3.22 10.18 -3.16
N PRO A 39 -4.49 10.58 -3.08
CA PRO A 39 -5.62 9.64 -3.08
C PRO A 39 -5.74 8.81 -4.36
N ASP A 40 -5.35 9.38 -5.50
CA ASP A 40 -5.53 8.86 -6.85
C ASP A 40 -4.20 8.43 -7.52
N GLY A 41 -3.22 8.07 -6.69
CA GLY A 41 -1.90 7.65 -7.15
C GLY A 41 -1.91 6.39 -8.02
N ARG A 42 -0.79 6.18 -8.72
CA ARG A 42 -0.53 4.94 -9.46
C ARG A 42 0.89 4.46 -9.20
N VAL A 43 1.04 3.17 -8.94
CA VAL A 43 2.35 2.52 -8.76
C VAL A 43 2.34 1.24 -9.57
N ALA A 44 3.40 1.03 -10.37
CA ALA A 44 3.54 -0.13 -11.26
C ALA A 44 2.28 -0.43 -12.11
N GLY A 45 1.60 0.62 -12.57
CA GLY A 45 0.39 0.51 -13.39
C GLY A 45 -0.91 0.25 -12.62
N ARG A 46 -0.90 0.18 -11.28
CA ARG A 46 -2.10 -0.05 -10.44
C ARG A 46 -2.53 1.19 -9.68
N PRO A 47 -3.85 1.46 -9.55
CA PRO A 47 -4.36 2.49 -8.64
C PRO A 47 -3.93 2.20 -7.19
N ALA A 48 -3.49 3.24 -6.48
CA ALA A 48 -3.10 3.16 -5.08
C ALA A 48 -3.24 4.53 -4.40
N VAL A 49 -3.60 4.55 -3.12
CA VAL A 49 -3.34 5.73 -2.30
C VAL A 49 -1.87 5.72 -1.94
N THR A 50 -1.14 6.79 -2.26
CA THR A 50 0.32 6.86 -2.02
C THR A 50 0.66 7.94 -1.02
N TYR A 51 1.71 7.75 -0.24
CA TYR A 51 2.30 8.79 0.61
C TYR A 51 3.76 8.45 0.93
N THR A 52 4.51 9.43 1.41
CA THR A 52 5.91 9.28 1.81
C THR A 52 6.00 9.33 3.33
N GLU A 53 6.76 8.44 3.94
CA GLU A 53 7.20 8.55 5.33
C GLU A 53 8.70 8.89 5.37
N ALA A 54 9.05 9.99 6.02
CA ALA A 54 10.43 10.41 6.23
C ALA A 54 10.83 10.24 7.70
N ARG A 55 11.98 9.60 7.90
CA ARG A 55 12.61 9.37 9.20
C ARG A 55 14.10 9.64 9.07
N PRO A 56 14.81 9.89 10.18
CA PRO A 56 16.27 10.00 10.14
C PRO A 56 16.90 8.78 9.45
N GLY A 57 17.63 9.04 8.37
CA GLY A 57 18.35 8.02 7.60
C GLY A 57 17.51 7.12 6.68
N ARG A 58 16.19 7.30 6.58
CA ARG A 58 15.35 6.49 5.67
C ARG A 58 14.10 7.22 5.19
N ILE A 59 13.70 6.88 3.97
CA ILE A 59 12.41 7.25 3.37
C ILE A 59 11.67 5.94 3.07
N ILE A 60 10.36 5.94 3.30
CA ILE A 60 9.47 4.85 2.88
C ILE A 60 8.41 5.44 1.94
N ARG A 61 8.40 4.99 0.68
CA ARG A 61 7.31 5.29 -0.25
C ARG A 61 6.22 4.23 -0.08
N TRP A 62 5.06 4.65 0.39
CA TRP A 62 3.93 3.76 0.64
C TRP A 62 2.97 3.75 -0.56
N ALA A 63 2.48 2.55 -0.88
CA ALA A 63 1.38 2.30 -1.81
C ALA A 63 0.33 1.46 -1.11
N VAL A 64 -0.88 2.00 -0.96
CA VAL A 64 -2.01 1.32 -0.33
C VAL A 64 -2.99 0.91 -1.41
N LEU A 65 -3.13 -0.41 -1.57
CA LEU A 65 -3.96 -1.07 -2.58
C LEU A 65 -5.24 -1.59 -1.93
N SER A 66 -6.36 -1.50 -2.65
CA SER A 66 -7.55 -2.29 -2.36
C SER A 66 -7.62 -3.46 -3.33
N SER A 67 -7.77 -4.67 -2.81
CA SER A 67 -7.97 -5.90 -3.58
C SER A 67 -9.12 -6.69 -2.97
N GLY A 68 -10.30 -6.65 -3.61
CA GLY A 68 -11.50 -7.23 -3.00
C GLY A 68 -11.76 -6.63 -1.62
N PRO A 69 -12.04 -7.44 -0.59
CA PRO A 69 -12.25 -6.94 0.76
C PRO A 69 -10.94 -6.69 1.53
N THR A 70 -9.78 -6.81 0.90
CA THR A 70 -8.48 -6.68 1.54
C THR A 70 -7.80 -5.37 1.16
N ARG A 71 -7.40 -4.58 2.16
CA ARG A 71 -6.48 -3.46 1.98
C ARG A 71 -5.05 -3.93 2.25
N ILE A 72 -4.15 -3.65 1.32
CA ILE A 72 -2.75 -4.08 1.35
C ILE A 72 -1.87 -2.83 1.29
N SER A 73 -1.07 -2.58 2.33
CA SER A 73 -0.11 -1.49 2.36
C SER A 73 1.29 -2.02 2.07
N ILE A 74 1.95 -1.45 1.07
CA ILE A 74 3.31 -1.81 0.65
C ILE A 74 4.23 -0.61 0.85
N GLY A 75 5.31 -0.79 1.61
CA GLY A 75 6.27 0.27 1.96
C GLY A 75 7.65 -0.01 1.39
N CYS A 76 8.13 0.90 0.55
CA CYS A 76 9.42 0.84 -0.14
C CYS A 76 10.47 1.65 0.60
N GLN A 77 11.26 1.00 1.46
CA GLN A 77 12.25 1.68 2.29
C GLN A 77 13.63 1.75 1.63
N SER A 78 14.17 2.96 1.53
CA SER A 78 15.54 3.25 1.09
C SER A 78 16.20 4.35 1.93
N PRO A 79 17.52 4.51 1.87
CA PRO A 79 18.16 5.79 2.22
C PRO A 79 17.62 6.92 1.33
N PRO A 80 17.60 8.18 1.81
CA PRO A 80 17.29 9.33 0.98
C PRO A 80 18.24 9.41 -0.24
N GLY A 81 17.69 9.67 -1.42
CA GLY A 81 18.46 9.77 -2.68
C GLY A 81 18.93 8.41 -3.24
N ARG A 82 18.41 7.30 -2.70
CA ARG A 82 18.71 5.93 -3.12
C ARG A 82 17.43 5.13 -3.36
N GLU A 83 16.34 5.80 -3.68
CA GLU A 83 15.00 5.24 -3.88
C GLU A 83 14.97 4.17 -4.97
N ASP A 84 15.79 4.34 -6.02
CA ASP A 84 15.91 3.38 -7.13
C ASP A 84 16.45 2.01 -6.70
N SER A 85 17.15 1.94 -5.57
CA SER A 85 17.72 0.68 -5.07
C SER A 85 16.69 -0.38 -4.67
N ILE A 86 15.41 0.00 -4.53
CA ILE A 86 14.31 -0.93 -4.21
C ILE A 86 13.15 -0.87 -5.20
N THR A 87 13.17 0.06 -6.17
CA THR A 87 12.02 0.30 -7.08
C THR A 87 11.56 -0.96 -7.80
N ALA A 88 12.46 -1.77 -8.36
CA ALA A 88 12.07 -2.98 -9.09
C ALA A 88 11.32 -4.00 -8.21
N VAL A 89 11.85 -4.29 -7.01
CA VAL A 89 11.23 -5.22 -6.05
C VAL A 89 9.87 -4.71 -5.58
N CYS A 90 9.77 -3.40 -5.35
CA CYS A 90 8.51 -2.78 -4.98
C CYS A 90 7.47 -2.83 -6.09
N ASP A 91 7.88 -2.56 -7.32
CA ASP A 91 6.98 -2.63 -8.47
C ASP A 91 6.45 -4.04 -8.68
N ASP A 92 7.29 -5.07 -8.48
CA ASP A 92 6.85 -6.47 -8.52
C ASP A 92 5.85 -6.79 -7.41
N ALA A 93 6.15 -6.39 -6.17
CA ALA A 93 5.24 -6.58 -5.04
C ALA A 93 3.88 -5.89 -5.27
N VAL A 94 3.91 -4.65 -5.80
CA VAL A 94 2.69 -3.92 -6.15
C VAL A 94 1.96 -4.62 -7.28
N ARG A 95 2.63 -5.09 -8.35
CA ARG A 95 1.97 -5.81 -9.45
C ARG A 95 1.29 -7.08 -8.97
N SER A 96 1.94 -7.86 -8.10
CA SER A 96 1.46 -9.19 -7.70
C SER A 96 0.48 -9.19 -6.53
N ALA A 97 0.49 -8.16 -5.67
CA ALA A 97 -0.30 -8.14 -4.44
C ALA A 97 -1.81 -8.20 -4.70
N ARG A 98 -2.43 -9.31 -4.36
CA ARG A 98 -3.87 -9.50 -4.54
C ARG A 98 -4.40 -10.37 -3.43
N ASP A 99 -5.66 -10.13 -3.10
CA ASP A 99 -6.47 -11.12 -2.42
C ASP A 99 -6.62 -12.33 -3.35
N VAL A 100 -6.34 -13.52 -2.82
CA VAL A 100 -6.49 -14.78 -3.55
C VAL A 100 -7.88 -15.39 -3.35
N GLY A 101 -8.68 -14.84 -2.45
CA GLY A 101 -9.90 -15.45 -1.94
C GLY A 101 -9.61 -16.80 -1.27
N THR A 102 -10.64 -17.41 -0.70
CA THR A 102 -10.69 -18.88 -0.69
C THR A 102 -11.10 -19.25 -2.12
N GLU A 103 -10.23 -19.92 -2.88
CA GLU A 103 -10.71 -20.68 -4.03
C GLU A 103 -11.87 -21.54 -3.51
N ALA A 104 -13.09 -21.31 -3.99
CA ALA A 104 -14.13 -22.30 -3.84
C ALA A 104 -13.62 -23.53 -4.58
N GLY A 105 -12.99 -24.47 -3.85
CA GLY A 105 -12.72 -25.81 -4.36
C GLY A 105 -14.01 -26.34 -4.99
N PRO A 106 -13.92 -27.13 -6.07
CA PRO A 106 -15.08 -27.51 -6.86
C PRO A 106 -16.16 -28.01 -5.92
N ALA A 107 -17.33 -27.36 -5.95
CA ALA A 107 -18.47 -27.77 -5.16
C ALA A 107 -18.74 -29.24 -5.51
N THR A 108 -18.43 -30.15 -4.59
CA THR A 108 -18.87 -31.53 -4.70
C THR A 108 -20.38 -31.52 -4.52
N SER A 109 -21.10 -31.46 -5.64
CA SER A 109 -22.50 -31.85 -5.71
C SER A 109 -22.57 -33.32 -5.28
N ASN A 110 -23.15 -33.57 -4.12
CA ASN A 110 -23.54 -34.92 -3.71
C ASN A 110 -25.03 -35.11 -4.05
N PRO A 111 -25.45 -36.31 -4.53
CA PRO A 111 -26.77 -36.56 -5.10
C PRO A 111 -27.90 -36.59 -4.06
#